data_AF-A0A0X3TTY9-F1
#
_entry.id   AF-A0A0X3TTY9-F1
#
_cell.length_a   1.000
_cell.length_b   1.000
_cell.length_c   1.000
_cell.angle_alpha   90.00
_cell.angle_beta   90.00
_cell.angle_gamma   90.00
#
_symmetry.space_group_name_H-M   'P 1'
#
loop_
_entity.id
_entity.type
_entity.pdbx_description
1 polymer ?
#
loop_
_entity_poly.entity_id
_entity_poly.type
_entity_poly.pdbx_seq_one_letter_code
_entity_poly.pdbx_strand_id
1 'polypeptide(L)'
;MLSWLLVVGLAGCATGTPQNLLQSDRADTHLGWQPAPENQLAYSVATASGIARLALDPLPENLDRVTLDLPGMQRVEGVQWRGDDGKSAMLYSGGAGEQGVTLEQRRRGFRLRIDGPALDLIRVGGLLTVVDFYRG
;
A
#
# COMPACT_ATOMS: atom_id res chain seq x y z
N MET A 1 -55.81 19.92 -15.95
CA MET A 1 -55.76 19.94 -14.47
C MET A 1 -55.21 18.60 -14.04
N LEU A 2 -53.89 18.50 -13.92
CA LEU A 2 -53.09 18.70 -12.70
C LEU A 2 -53.23 17.51 -11.72
N SER A 3 -52.08 16.90 -11.41
CA SER A 3 -51.79 16.08 -10.22
C SER A 3 -52.13 14.58 -10.27
N TRP A 4 -51.30 13.64 -9.81
CA TRP A 4 -50.04 13.70 -9.05
C TRP A 4 -49.26 12.38 -9.21
N LEU A 5 -47.95 12.50 -9.10
CA LEU A 5 -46.93 11.45 -9.11
C LEU A 5 -47.06 10.53 -7.88
N LEU A 6 -46.91 9.22 -8.09
CA LEU A 6 -46.42 8.29 -7.06
C LEU A 6 -45.12 7.67 -7.57
N VAL A 7 -44.01 8.24 -7.08
CA VAL A 7 -42.66 7.72 -7.24
C VAL A 7 -42.55 6.47 -6.37
N VAL A 8 -42.61 5.30 -7.01
CA VAL A 8 -42.25 4.03 -6.38
C VAL A 8 -40.73 3.91 -6.46
N GLY A 9 -40.10 3.87 -5.30
CA GLY A 9 -38.66 3.70 -5.16
C GLY A 9 -38.19 2.32 -5.62
N LEU A 10 -36.91 2.29 -6.01
CA LEU A 10 -35.95 1.18 -5.84
C LEU A 10 -34.73 1.51 -6.70
N ALA A 11 -33.66 1.98 -6.06
CA ALA A 11 -32.26 1.72 -6.45
C ALA A 11 -31.36 2.48 -5.47
N GLY A 12 -31.12 1.84 -4.32
CA GLY A 12 -29.95 2.20 -3.52
C GLY A 12 -28.70 1.86 -4.32
N CYS A 13 -27.93 2.87 -4.66
CA CYS A 13 -26.49 2.74 -4.81
C CYS A 13 -25.88 3.76 -3.87
N ALA A 14 -25.82 3.40 -2.58
CA ALA A 14 -24.82 3.98 -1.71
C ALA A 14 -23.48 3.61 -2.35
N THR A 15 -22.84 4.55 -3.03
CA THR A 15 -21.44 4.45 -3.43
C THR A 15 -20.61 4.49 -2.15
N GLY A 16 -20.57 3.35 -1.47
CA GLY A 16 -19.60 3.07 -0.42
C GLY A 16 -18.22 3.26 -1.02
N THR A 17 -17.39 4.02 -0.32
CA THR A 17 -15.96 4.18 -0.63
C THR A 17 -15.34 2.83 -0.96
N PRO A 18 -14.49 2.73 -2.00
CA PRO A 18 -13.80 1.48 -2.30
C PRO A 18 -12.93 1.14 -1.09
N GLN A 19 -13.39 0.16 -0.31
CA GLN A 19 -12.53 -0.54 0.62
C GLN A 19 -11.58 -1.33 -0.25
N ASN A 20 -10.30 -0.96 -0.25
CA ASN A 20 -9.24 -1.86 -0.70
C ASN A 20 -9.22 -3.06 0.27
N LEU A 21 -10.12 -4.01 0.01
CA LEU A 21 -10.12 -5.38 0.50
C LEU A 21 -8.98 -6.11 -0.26
N LEU A 22 -8.11 -6.95 0.30
CA LEU A 22 -8.08 -7.67 1.58
C LEU A 22 -6.61 -7.89 1.97
N GLN A 23 -6.35 -7.80 3.26
CA GLN A 23 -5.21 -8.38 3.95
C GLN A 23 -5.29 -9.91 3.84
N SER A 24 -4.37 -10.51 3.07
CA SER A 24 -4.22 -11.97 3.05
C SER A 24 -3.42 -12.39 4.29
N ASP A 25 -4.12 -12.67 5.39
CA ASP A 25 -3.55 -13.30 6.59
C ASP A 25 -3.49 -14.84 6.48
N ARG A 26 -3.96 -15.43 5.38
CA ARG A 26 -3.77 -16.85 5.05
C ARG A 26 -3.56 -17.05 3.56
N ALA A 27 -2.44 -17.68 3.20
CA ALA A 27 -2.16 -18.06 1.82
C ALA A 27 -3.21 -19.06 1.33
N ASP A 28 -3.99 -18.68 0.31
CA ASP A 28 -4.75 -19.60 -0.52
C ASP A 28 -3.74 -20.41 -1.36
N THR A 29 -3.45 -21.63 -0.95
CA THR A 29 -2.32 -22.44 -1.47
C THR A 29 -2.58 -23.08 -2.85
N HIS A 30 -3.63 -22.69 -3.56
CA HIS A 30 -4.03 -23.34 -4.81
C HIS A 30 -3.34 -22.80 -6.07
N LEU A 31 -2.53 -21.73 -5.97
CA LEU A 31 -1.92 -21.03 -7.12
C LEU A 31 -0.38 -21.00 -7.13
N GLY A 32 0.30 -21.92 -6.43
CA GLY A 32 1.77 -21.94 -6.40
C GLY A 32 2.40 -20.74 -5.68
N TRP A 33 1.62 -20.05 -4.84
CA TRP A 33 2.11 -19.02 -3.93
C TRP A 33 2.99 -19.70 -2.87
N GLN A 34 4.27 -19.33 -2.84
CA GLN A 34 5.13 -19.66 -1.71
C GLN A 34 4.71 -18.78 -0.53
N PRO A 35 4.51 -19.34 0.68
CA PRO A 35 4.31 -18.52 1.86
C PRO A 35 5.49 -17.55 1.99
N ALA A 36 5.22 -16.31 2.40
CA ALA A 36 6.28 -15.39 2.76
C ALA A 36 7.19 -16.11 3.79
N PRO A 37 8.52 -15.99 3.69
CA PRO A 37 9.40 -16.55 4.69
C PRO A 37 8.97 -16.06 6.08
N GLU A 38 9.26 -16.86 7.11
CA GLU A 38 8.95 -16.48 8.50
C GLU A 38 9.43 -15.04 8.79
N ASN A 39 8.62 -14.29 9.55
CA ASN A 39 8.89 -12.89 9.92
C ASN A 39 8.94 -11.89 8.76
N GLN A 40 8.27 -12.18 7.63
CA GLN A 40 8.16 -11.24 6.52
C GLN A 40 6.71 -10.95 6.14
N LEU A 41 6.42 -9.69 5.84
CA LEU A 41 5.15 -9.25 5.27
C LEU A 41 5.37 -8.77 3.85
N ALA A 42 4.49 -9.19 2.95
CA ALA A 42 4.54 -8.83 1.54
C ALA A 42 3.18 -8.31 1.08
N TYR A 43 3.20 -7.16 0.42
CA TYR A 43 2.03 -6.51 -0.15
C TYR A 43 2.24 -6.31 -1.65
N SER A 44 1.15 -6.28 -2.42
CA SER A 44 1.18 -5.82 -3.80
C SER A 44 0.10 -4.77 -4.00
N VAL A 45 0.49 -3.58 -4.47
CA VAL A 45 -0.43 -2.45 -4.65
C VAL A 45 -0.25 -1.88 -6.04
N ALA A 46 -1.23 -2.14 -6.91
CA ALA A 46 -1.33 -1.52 -8.22
C ALA A 46 -2.09 -0.19 -8.10
N THR A 47 -1.67 0.80 -8.89
CA THR A 47 -2.37 2.09 -8.95
C THR A 47 -2.40 2.61 -10.39
N ALA A 48 -3.53 3.20 -10.78
CA ALA A 48 -3.68 3.91 -12.05
C ALA A 48 -3.40 5.42 -11.91
N SER A 49 -3.39 5.94 -10.68
CA SER A 49 -3.21 7.38 -10.42
C SER A 49 -1.75 7.79 -10.23
N GLY A 50 -0.82 6.83 -10.25
CA GLY A 50 0.57 7.05 -9.87
C GLY A 50 0.78 7.20 -8.35
N ILE A 51 -0.25 7.00 -7.52
CA ILE A 51 -0.11 7.04 -6.06
C ILE A 51 -0.60 5.70 -5.48
N ALA A 52 0.30 4.99 -4.80
CA ALA A 52 -0.06 3.83 -3.99
C ALA A 52 -0.13 4.24 -2.52
N ARG A 53 -1.17 3.81 -1.83
CA ARG A 53 -1.38 4.05 -0.39
C ARG A 53 -1.67 2.72 0.29
N LEU A 54 -0.97 2.46 1.38
CA LEU A 54 -1.10 1.25 2.18
C LEU A 54 -1.22 1.65 3.65
N ALA A 55 -2.35 1.31 4.27
CA ALA A 55 -2.49 1.36 5.71
C ALA A 55 -1.81 0.13 6.31
N LEU A 56 -0.99 0.35 7.33
CA LEU A 56 -0.28 -0.67 8.09
C LEU A 56 -0.84 -0.67 9.51
N ASP A 57 -1.29 -1.83 9.96
CA ASP A 57 -1.46 -2.07 11.39
C ASP A 57 -0.09 -2.07 12.07
N PRO A 58 -0.03 -1.88 13.41
CA PRO A 58 1.19 -2.08 14.17
C PRO A 58 1.84 -3.42 13.85
N LEU A 59 3.13 -3.38 13.49
CA LEU A 59 3.86 -4.54 13.01
C LEU A 59 4.42 -5.36 14.19
N PRO A 60 4.42 -6.71 14.11
CA PRO A 60 4.98 -7.56 15.15
C PRO A 60 6.46 -7.25 15.43
N GLU A 61 6.91 -7.35 16.69
CA GLU A 61 8.31 -7.06 17.06
C GLU A 61 9.33 -7.97 16.36
N ASN A 62 8.97 -9.22 16.15
CA ASN A 62 9.79 -10.20 15.46
C ASN A 62 9.77 -10.06 13.94
N LEU A 63 9.05 -9.08 13.38
CA LEU A 63 9.05 -8.85 11.93
C LEU A 63 10.41 -8.31 11.48
N ASP A 64 10.98 -8.97 10.47
CA ASP A 64 12.31 -8.66 9.94
C ASP A 64 12.23 -7.80 8.67
N ARG A 65 11.14 -7.89 7.90
CA ARG A 65 10.99 -7.17 6.64
C ARG A 65 9.54 -6.94 6.23
N VAL A 66 9.30 -5.76 5.67
CA VAL A 66 8.13 -5.46 4.83
C VAL A 66 8.57 -5.33 3.37
N THR A 67 7.87 -6.01 2.47
CA THR A 67 8.05 -5.89 1.01
C THR A 67 6.76 -5.35 0.39
N LEU A 68 6.89 -4.37 -0.49
CA LEU A 68 5.79 -3.82 -1.28
C LEU A 68 6.13 -3.88 -2.77
N ASP A 69 5.41 -4.74 -3.49
CA ASP A 69 5.45 -4.81 -4.94
C ASP A 69 4.50 -3.76 -5.55
N LEU A 70 5.04 -2.93 -6.42
CA LEU A 70 4.39 -1.76 -7.02
C LEU A 70 4.32 -1.94 -8.54
N PRO A 71 3.45 -2.85 -9.04
CA PRO A 71 3.30 -3.07 -10.45
C PRO A 71 2.73 -1.83 -11.15
N GLY A 72 3.21 -1.56 -12.37
CA GLY A 72 2.73 -0.46 -13.20
C GLY A 72 3.33 0.91 -12.87
N MET A 73 4.04 1.07 -11.75
CA MET A 73 4.78 2.30 -11.47
C MET A 73 5.97 2.46 -12.41
N GLN A 74 6.14 3.63 -13.02
CA GLN A 74 7.19 3.88 -14.02
C GLN A 74 8.46 4.48 -13.40
N ARG A 75 8.30 5.35 -12.41
CA ARG A 75 9.39 6.02 -11.69
C ARG A 75 8.93 6.49 -10.31
N VAL A 76 9.29 5.74 -9.27
CA VAL A 76 9.03 6.17 -7.89
C VAL A 76 9.86 7.42 -7.54
N GLU A 77 9.19 8.50 -7.16
CA GLU A 77 9.80 9.76 -6.72
C GLU A 77 9.87 9.88 -5.21
N GLY A 78 8.95 9.23 -4.51
CA GLY A 78 8.83 9.39 -3.07
C GLY A 78 8.18 8.20 -2.42
N VAL A 79 8.72 7.81 -1.26
CA VAL A 79 8.06 6.92 -0.30
C VAL A 79 7.97 7.67 1.01
N GLN A 80 6.75 7.88 1.49
CA GLN A 80 6.46 8.62 2.72
C GLN A 80 5.71 7.71 3.68
N TRP A 81 6.00 7.84 4.98
CA TRP A 81 5.23 7.21 6.03
C TRP A 81 4.71 8.27 7.00
N ARG A 82 3.47 8.09 7.42
CA ARG A 82 2.84 8.85 8.51
C ARG A 82 2.33 7.87 9.55
N GLY A 83 2.93 7.90 10.73
CA GLY A 83 2.59 7.03 11.84
C GLY A 83 1.29 7.41 12.52
N ASP A 84 0.67 6.40 13.13
CA ASP A 84 -0.49 6.60 14.00
C ASP A 84 -0.12 7.33 15.30
N ASP A 85 1.17 7.39 15.63
CA ASP A 85 1.74 8.21 16.70
C ASP A 85 1.92 9.69 16.32
N GLY A 86 1.48 10.09 15.11
CA GLY A 86 1.57 11.45 14.59
C GLY A 86 2.94 11.81 14.01
N LYS A 87 3.92 10.90 14.04
CA LYS A 87 5.21 11.12 13.38
C LYS A 87 5.10 10.93 11.87
N SER A 88 6.09 11.44 11.15
CA SER A 88 6.21 11.21 9.71
C SER A 88 7.66 11.12 9.29
N ALA A 89 7.91 10.38 8.21
CA ALA A 89 9.24 10.20 7.64
C ALA A 89 9.18 10.15 6.11
N MET A 90 10.20 10.70 5.46
CA MET A 90 10.47 10.47 4.05
C MET A 90 11.41 9.27 3.96
N LEU A 91 10.89 8.10 3.60
CA LEU A 91 11.66 6.86 3.53
C LEU A 91 12.50 6.77 2.26
N TYR A 92 12.09 7.43 1.18
CA TYR A 92 12.82 7.51 -0.08
C TYR A 92 12.47 8.79 -0.82
N SER A 93 13.47 9.47 -1.41
CA SER A 93 13.35 10.77 -2.07
C SER A 93 13.85 10.77 -3.53
N GLY A 94 13.50 9.74 -4.30
CA GLY A 94 13.75 9.71 -5.75
C GLY A 94 15.20 9.42 -6.16
N GLY A 95 16.15 9.57 -5.24
CA GLY A 95 17.57 9.24 -5.43
C GLY A 95 18.27 8.68 -4.19
N ALA A 96 17.72 8.88 -2.98
CA ALA A 96 18.26 8.34 -1.74
C ALA A 96 17.15 7.76 -0.88
N GLY A 97 17.43 6.62 -0.23
CA GLY A 97 16.57 5.99 0.77
C GLY A 97 17.14 6.15 2.17
N GLU A 98 16.26 6.12 3.16
CA GLU A 98 16.64 5.95 4.57
C GLU A 98 17.36 4.61 4.79
N GLN A 99 18.10 4.50 5.89
CA GLN A 99 18.79 3.26 6.22
C GLN A 99 17.79 2.10 6.39
N GLY A 100 17.96 1.03 5.61
CA GLY A 100 17.04 -0.11 5.60
C GLY A 100 15.90 0.01 4.57
N VAL A 101 15.90 1.06 3.75
CA VAL A 101 14.98 1.19 2.61
C VAL A 101 15.71 0.87 1.32
N THR A 102 15.22 -0.13 0.58
CA THR A 102 15.72 -0.47 -0.76
C THR A 102 14.60 -0.42 -1.77
N LEU A 103 14.85 0.23 -2.90
CA LEU A 103 13.93 0.27 -4.03
C LEU A 103 14.59 -0.40 -5.24
N GLU A 104 14.02 -1.51 -5.70
CA GLU A 104 14.51 -2.28 -6.84
C GLU A 104 13.57 -2.11 -8.03
N GLN A 105 14.12 -1.74 -9.19
CA GLN A 105 13.35 -1.74 -10.43
C GLN A 105 13.12 -3.17 -10.92
N ARG A 106 11.86 -3.48 -11.28
CA ARG A 106 11.44 -4.77 -11.82
C ARG A 106 10.97 -4.59 -13.27
N ARG A 107 10.75 -5.70 -14.00
CA ARG A 107 10.30 -5.67 -15.41
C ARG A 107 9.04 -4.81 -15.65
N ARG A 108 8.12 -4.73 -14.69
CA ARG A 108 6.84 -4.02 -14.81
C ARG A 108 6.48 -3.26 -13.52
N GLY A 109 7.43 -2.53 -12.94
CA GLY A 109 7.20 -1.77 -11.72
C GLY A 109 8.40 -1.72 -10.81
N PHE A 110 8.15 -1.55 -9.52
CA PHE A 110 9.19 -1.51 -8.49
C PHE A 110 8.88 -2.48 -7.37
N ARG A 111 9.92 -2.84 -6.63
CA ARG A 111 9.84 -3.56 -5.36
C ARG A 111 10.49 -2.70 -4.29
N LEU A 112 9.70 -2.25 -3.33
CA LEU A 112 10.17 -1.58 -2.13
C LEU A 112 10.40 -2.62 -1.04
N ARG A 113 11.54 -2.56 -0.36
CA ARG A 113 11.86 -3.37 0.82
C ARG A 113 12.22 -2.44 1.97
N ILE A 114 11.64 -2.70 3.12
CA ILE A 114 11.87 -1.96 4.37
C ILE A 114 12.29 -2.98 5.42
N ASP A 115 13.51 -2.86 5.93
CA ASP A 115 14.07 -3.66 7.01
C ASP A 115 14.93 -2.79 7.95
N GLY A 116 15.43 -3.37 9.04
CA GLY A 116 16.31 -2.68 9.99
C GLY A 116 15.72 -1.37 10.56
N PRO A 117 16.51 -0.27 10.64
CA PRO A 117 16.06 0.96 11.28
C PRO A 117 14.79 1.57 10.67
N ALA A 118 14.64 1.51 9.35
CA ALA A 118 13.41 1.99 8.70
C ALA A 118 12.18 1.14 9.04
N LEU A 119 12.37 -0.16 9.31
CA LEU A 119 11.28 -1.02 9.78
C LEU A 119 10.85 -0.64 11.19
N ASP A 120 11.81 -0.34 12.07
CA ASP A 120 11.52 0.11 13.43
C ASP A 120 10.76 1.44 13.46
N LEU A 121 11.05 2.33 12.51
CA LEU A 121 10.31 3.59 12.35
C LEU A 121 8.83 3.34 12.02
N ILE A 122 8.53 2.44 11.10
CA ILE A 122 7.15 2.18 10.66
C ILE A 122 6.40 1.16 11.53
N ARG A 123 7.06 0.57 12.52
CA ARG A 123 6.54 -0.54 13.34
C ARG A 123 5.27 -0.18 14.10
N VAL A 124 5.08 1.09 14.43
CA VAL A 124 3.88 1.57 15.14
C VAL A 124 2.62 1.57 14.27
N GLY A 125 2.72 1.23 12.98
CA GLY A 125 1.61 1.30 12.03
C GLY A 125 1.50 2.67 11.36
N GLY A 126 0.41 2.88 10.64
CA GLY A 126 0.10 4.14 9.96
C GLY A 126 0.00 4.02 8.44
N LEU A 127 0.13 5.14 7.73
CA LEU A 127 -0.08 5.21 6.29
C LEU A 127 1.25 5.33 5.52
N LEU A 128 1.55 4.33 4.71
CA LEU A 128 2.62 4.36 3.72
C LEU A 128 2.07 4.89 2.39
N THR A 129 2.73 5.87 1.81
CA THR A 129 2.37 6.47 0.51
C THR A 129 3.57 6.41 -0.43
N VAL A 130 3.39 5.80 -1.60
CA VAL A 130 4.37 5.78 -2.68
C VAL A 130 3.86 6.60 -3.85
N VAL A 131 4.69 7.49 -4.36
CA VAL A 131 4.37 8.41 -5.45
C VAL A 131 5.24 8.11 -6.65
N ASP A 132 4.60 7.94 -7.80
CA ASP A 132 5.17 7.79 -9.13
C ASP A 132 5.18 9.14 -9.85
N PHE A 133 6.20 9.38 -10.66
CA PHE A 133 6.25 10.50 -11.59
C PHE A 133 5.31 10.23 -12.77
N TYR A 134 4.05 10.60 -12.62
CA TYR A 134 3.12 10.55 -13.75
C TYR A 134 3.39 11.74 -14.70
N ARG A 135 4.12 11.50 -15.80
CA ARG A 135 4.05 12.37 -16.98
C ARG A 135 2.77 12.05 -17.73
N GLY A 136 1.74 12.88 -17.53
CA GLY A 136 0.62 12.99 -18.47
C GLY A 136 1.08 13.55 -19.81
#